data_AF-A0A1S6H8P1-F1
#
_entry.id   AF-A0A1S6H8P1-F1
#
_cell.length_a   1.000
_cell.length_b   1.000
_cell.length_c   1.000
_cell.angle_alpha   90.00
_cell.angle_beta   90.00
_cell.angle_gamma   90.00
#
_symmetry.space_group_name_H-M   'P 1'
#
loop_
_entity.id
_entity.type
_entity.pdbx_description
1 polymer ?
#
loop_
_entity_poly.entity_id
_entity_poly.type
_entity_poly.pdbx_seq_one_letter_code
_entity_poly.pdbx_strand_id
1 'polypeptide(L)'
;MKSTTEEIKNWLTGTVRHVQHIEYYLEKLQLGKEDHQRPHDIIGTGNKFEWEVIRGFAIQYRDRRQEHFDLYVLPSLERHRHQYHHVKWNNQNPNATDEDMKVGAVDALCSLLEPDREYQGGIHNATQINDIIKKNPEHKRHWLKYIHAEMQKIESPNLNLITSLHDFPNIGINQATYDILRARVHDTLKMLQEHGYHI
;
A
#
# COMPACT_ATOMS: atom_id res chain seq x y z
N MET A 1 -5.86 -1.66 22.95
CA MET A 1 -4.58 -0.93 23.08
C MET A 1 -4.65 0.31 22.20
N LYS A 2 -4.19 1.49 22.66
CA LYS A 2 -4.22 2.74 21.87
C LYS A 2 -2.88 2.93 21.16
N SER A 3 -2.92 3.34 19.88
CA SER A 3 -1.74 3.77 19.12
C SER A 3 -1.17 5.07 19.71
N THR A 4 0.10 5.34 19.51
CA THR A 4 0.71 6.65 19.75
C THR A 4 0.54 7.53 18.52
N THR A 5 0.67 8.85 18.68
CA THR A 5 0.68 9.79 17.56
C THR A 5 1.77 9.45 16.54
N GLU A 6 2.96 9.06 17.02
CA GLU A 6 4.11 8.74 16.17
C GLU A 6 3.88 7.49 15.32
N GLU A 7 3.30 6.43 15.91
CA GLU A 7 2.93 5.22 15.16
C GLU A 7 1.90 5.50 14.06
N ILE A 8 0.92 6.36 14.33
CA ILE A 8 -0.06 6.75 13.32
C ILE A 8 0.61 7.58 12.23
N LYS A 9 1.44 8.55 12.60
CA LYS A 9 2.20 9.37 11.65
C LYS A 9 3.07 8.51 10.73
N ASN A 10 3.78 7.53 11.28
CA ASN A 10 4.61 6.60 10.52
C ASN A 10 3.79 5.73 9.58
N TRP A 11 2.66 5.19 10.06
CA TRP A 11 1.73 4.43 9.21
C TRP A 11 1.19 5.25 8.04
N LEU A 12 0.71 6.48 8.31
CA LEU A 12 0.16 7.35 7.29
C LEU A 12 1.23 7.78 6.28
N THR A 13 2.42 8.12 6.75
CA THR A 13 3.53 8.54 5.87
C THR A 13 3.94 7.39 4.95
N GLY A 14 4.09 6.19 5.49
CA GLY A 14 4.34 4.98 4.70
C GLY A 14 3.20 4.67 3.72
N THR A 15 1.95 4.92 4.11
CA THR A 15 0.78 4.77 3.22
C THR A 15 0.81 5.79 2.08
N VAL A 16 1.09 7.07 2.34
CA VAL A 16 1.21 8.10 1.29
C VAL A 16 2.33 7.75 0.31
N ARG A 17 3.49 7.29 0.80
CA ARG A 17 4.59 6.79 -0.04
C ARG A 17 4.13 5.67 -0.95
N HIS A 18 3.51 4.66 -0.35
CA HIS A 18 3.06 3.46 -1.05
C HIS A 18 2.02 3.74 -2.12
N VAL A 19 1.01 4.58 -1.81
CA VAL A 19 -0.03 4.98 -2.77
C VAL A 19 0.61 5.70 -3.95
N GLN A 20 1.47 6.69 -3.72
CA GLN A 20 2.13 7.39 -4.83
C GLN A 20 3.04 6.45 -5.64
N HIS A 21 3.72 5.51 -4.98
CA HIS A 21 4.60 4.54 -5.63
C HIS A 21 3.83 3.62 -6.58
N ILE A 22 2.70 3.08 -6.13
CA ILE A 22 1.80 2.24 -6.93
C ILE A 22 1.25 3.04 -8.11
N GLU A 23 0.67 4.21 -7.84
CA GLU A 23 0.04 5.04 -8.87
C GLU A 23 1.05 5.48 -9.93
N TYR A 24 2.29 5.77 -9.54
CA TYR A 24 3.38 6.08 -10.48
C TYR A 24 3.59 4.95 -11.50
N TYR A 25 3.74 3.70 -11.03
CA TYR A 25 3.95 2.58 -11.93
C TYR A 25 2.69 2.20 -12.70
N LEU A 26 1.51 2.24 -12.09
CA LEU A 26 0.25 1.98 -12.79
C LEU A 26 0.06 2.94 -13.97
N GLU A 27 0.35 4.23 -13.80
CA GLU A 27 0.26 5.20 -14.89
C GLU A 27 1.30 4.96 -15.99
N LYS A 28 2.57 4.72 -15.63
CA LYS A 28 3.64 4.46 -16.62
C LYS A 28 3.41 3.18 -17.41
N LEU A 29 2.84 2.16 -16.77
CA LEU A 29 2.48 0.88 -17.39
C LEU A 29 1.10 0.90 -18.06
N GLN A 30 0.33 1.98 -17.92
CA GLN A 30 -1.04 2.15 -18.40
C GLN A 30 -2.02 1.07 -17.89
N LEU A 31 -1.90 0.73 -16.61
CA LEU A 31 -2.68 -0.30 -15.91
C LEU A 31 -3.70 0.30 -14.92
N GLY A 32 -4.65 -0.53 -14.50
CA GLY A 32 -5.61 -0.23 -13.44
C GLY A 32 -6.74 0.68 -13.89
N LYS A 33 -7.14 0.63 -15.17
CA LYS A 33 -8.30 1.38 -15.69
C LYS A 33 -9.63 0.78 -15.23
N GLU A 34 -9.64 -0.53 -14.97
CA GLU A 34 -10.81 -1.27 -14.51
C GLU A 34 -10.98 -1.25 -12.98
N ASP A 35 -9.95 -0.83 -12.23
CA ASP A 35 -10.03 -0.70 -10.78
C ASP A 35 -10.79 0.57 -10.38
N HIS A 36 -11.99 0.37 -9.83
CA HIS A 36 -12.88 1.43 -9.39
C HIS A 36 -12.51 1.99 -8.00
N GLN A 37 -11.53 1.40 -7.31
CA GLN A 37 -11.05 1.83 -5.99
C GLN A 37 -9.70 2.55 -6.09
N ARG A 38 -9.57 3.48 -7.05
CA ARG A 38 -8.39 4.32 -7.24
C ARG A 38 -8.57 5.75 -6.69
N PRO A 39 -7.52 6.38 -6.12
CA PRO A 39 -6.15 5.87 -5.99
C PRO A 39 -6.05 4.65 -5.06
N HIS A 40 -5.14 3.73 -5.41
CA HIS A 40 -4.97 2.44 -4.75
C HIS A 40 -4.90 2.61 -3.23
N ASP A 41 -5.43 1.63 -2.49
CA ASP A 41 -5.46 1.58 -1.02
C ASP A 41 -6.21 2.68 -0.24
N ILE A 42 -6.59 3.81 -0.83
CA ILE A 42 -7.17 4.96 -0.07
C ILE A 42 -8.63 5.28 -0.42
N ILE A 43 -9.22 4.50 -1.34
CA ILE A 43 -10.62 4.58 -1.77
C ILE A 43 -11.31 3.23 -1.56
N GLY A 44 -12.63 3.26 -1.34
CA GLY A 44 -13.45 2.08 -1.10
C GLY A 44 -13.43 1.59 0.36
N THR A 45 -14.27 0.61 0.66
CA THR A 45 -14.39 0.05 2.01
C THR A 45 -13.12 -0.71 2.40
N GLY A 46 -12.62 -0.45 3.61
CA GLY A 46 -11.39 -1.07 4.11
C GLY A 46 -10.12 -0.37 3.64
N ASN A 47 -10.22 0.87 3.17
CA ASN A 47 -9.06 1.64 2.77
C ASN A 47 -8.12 1.96 3.96
N LYS A 48 -6.82 2.13 3.68
CA LYS A 48 -5.74 2.34 4.67
C LYS A 48 -5.89 3.62 5.50
N PHE A 49 -6.82 4.50 5.14
CA PHE A 49 -7.16 5.74 5.84
C PHE A 49 -8.42 5.68 6.70
N GLU A 50 -9.14 4.56 6.72
CA GLU A 50 -10.23 4.37 7.68
C GLU A 50 -9.67 4.16 9.10
N TRP A 51 -10.32 4.76 10.10
CA TRP A 51 -9.93 4.60 11.50
C TRP A 51 -9.80 3.12 11.91
N GLU A 52 -10.76 2.28 11.52
CA GLU A 52 -10.74 0.85 11.83
C GLU A 52 -9.57 0.09 11.19
N VAL A 53 -8.94 0.65 10.16
CA VAL A 53 -7.74 0.09 9.54
C VAL A 53 -6.48 0.69 10.18
N ILE A 54 -6.43 2.02 10.34
CA ILE A 54 -5.31 2.73 10.96
C ILE A 54 -5.00 2.21 12.37
N ARG A 55 -6.03 2.02 13.20
CA ARG A 55 -5.87 1.67 14.62
C ARG A 55 -5.07 0.39 14.85
N GLY A 56 -5.17 -0.59 13.96
CA GLY A 56 -4.44 -1.86 14.06
C GLY A 56 -3.10 -1.80 13.34
N PHE A 57 -3.08 -1.25 12.12
CA PHE A 57 -1.83 -1.19 11.34
C PHE A 57 -0.78 -0.23 11.90
N ALA A 58 -1.18 0.84 12.59
CA ALA A 58 -0.24 1.73 13.26
C ALA A 58 0.59 1.00 14.34
N ILE A 59 0.03 -0.01 15.01
CA ILE A 59 0.69 -0.74 16.12
C ILE A 59 1.27 -2.08 15.70
N GLN A 60 1.30 -2.39 14.40
CA GLN A 60 1.71 -3.71 13.91
C GLN A 60 3.16 -4.07 14.25
N TYR A 61 4.03 -3.08 14.45
CA TYR A 61 5.45 -3.30 14.77
C TYR A 61 5.78 -3.11 16.25
N ARG A 62 4.80 -2.72 17.07
CA ARG A 62 5.02 -2.50 18.51
C ARG A 62 5.44 -3.78 19.23
N ASP A 63 4.88 -4.90 18.82
CA ASP A 63 5.11 -6.21 19.43
C ASP A 63 4.99 -7.31 18.36
N ARG A 64 5.98 -8.20 18.33
CA ARG A 64 6.09 -9.27 17.33
C ARG A 64 5.41 -10.59 17.76
N ARG A 65 4.81 -10.63 18.94
CA ARG A 65 4.07 -11.81 19.42
C ARG A 65 2.78 -12.01 18.61
N GLN A 66 2.48 -13.27 18.29
CA GLN A 66 1.26 -13.65 17.58
C GLN A 66 -0.01 -13.18 18.31
N GLU A 67 -0.03 -13.25 19.65
CA GLU A 67 -1.14 -12.78 20.48
C GLU A 67 -1.45 -11.28 20.27
N HIS A 68 -0.42 -10.45 20.13
CA HIS A 68 -0.58 -9.02 19.84
C HIS A 68 -1.16 -8.82 18.44
N PHE A 69 -0.64 -9.56 17.46
CA PHE A 69 -1.14 -9.51 16.10
C PHE A 69 -2.62 -9.91 16.03
N ASP A 70 -2.98 -11.06 16.58
CA ASP A 70 -4.35 -11.60 16.53
C ASP A 70 -5.35 -10.66 17.21
N LEU A 71 -4.97 -10.08 18.35
CA LEU A 71 -5.87 -9.25 19.14
C LEU A 71 -6.03 -7.82 18.58
N TYR A 72 -4.96 -7.26 17.99
CA TYR A 72 -4.94 -5.82 17.68
C TYR A 72 -4.72 -5.48 16.20
N VAL A 73 -4.07 -6.35 15.43
CA VAL A 73 -3.70 -6.07 14.03
C VAL A 73 -4.63 -6.82 13.07
N LEU A 74 -4.91 -8.09 13.35
CA LEU A 74 -5.70 -8.97 12.50
C LEU A 74 -7.10 -8.40 12.19
N PRO A 75 -7.87 -7.78 13.13
CA PRO A 75 -9.16 -7.20 12.79
C PRO A 75 -9.08 -6.09 11.74
N SER A 76 -8.05 -5.24 11.81
CA SER A 76 -7.79 -4.19 10.81
C SER A 76 -7.34 -4.78 9.48
N LEU A 77 -6.53 -5.85 9.51
CA LEU A 77 -6.10 -6.56 8.32
C LEU A 77 -7.26 -7.21 7.58
N GLU A 78 -8.16 -7.90 8.29
CA GLU A 78 -9.36 -8.51 7.69
C GLU A 78 -10.28 -7.45 7.09
N ARG A 79 -10.42 -6.30 7.75
CA ARG A 79 -11.16 -5.18 7.17
C ARG A 79 -10.52 -4.69 5.87
N HIS A 80 -9.19 -4.53 5.85
CA HIS A 80 -8.45 -4.07 4.68
C HIS A 80 -8.52 -5.05 3.50
N ARG A 81 -8.53 -6.36 3.79
CA ARG A 81 -8.65 -7.43 2.79
C ARG A 81 -9.96 -7.40 1.99
N HIS A 82 -10.96 -6.62 2.40
CA HIS A 82 -12.17 -6.40 1.61
C HIS A 82 -11.98 -5.45 0.41
N GLN A 83 -10.84 -4.76 0.30
CA GLN A 83 -10.58 -3.95 -0.89
C GLN A 83 -10.51 -4.82 -2.14
N TYR A 84 -10.96 -4.24 -3.25
CA TYR A 84 -11.16 -4.90 -4.53
C TYR A 84 -9.91 -5.66 -4.97
N HIS A 85 -8.75 -5.01 -4.99
CA HIS A 85 -7.49 -5.62 -5.41
C HIS A 85 -7.10 -6.82 -4.52
N HIS A 86 -7.34 -6.78 -3.21
CA HIS A 86 -7.07 -7.93 -2.32
C HIS A 86 -7.96 -9.14 -2.64
N VAL A 87 -9.24 -8.89 -2.94
CA VAL A 87 -10.21 -9.93 -3.32
C VAL A 87 -9.82 -10.60 -4.64
N LYS A 88 -9.24 -9.85 -5.57
CA LYS A 88 -8.77 -10.37 -6.87
C LYS A 88 -7.41 -11.07 -6.77
N TRP A 89 -6.48 -10.48 -6.03
CA TRP A 89 -5.07 -10.89 -5.99
C TRP A 89 -4.80 -12.07 -5.04
N ASN A 90 -5.36 -12.06 -3.83
CA ASN A 90 -4.81 -12.88 -2.75
C ASN A 90 -5.08 -14.38 -2.92
N ASN A 91 -6.24 -14.72 -3.46
CA ASN A 91 -6.68 -16.08 -3.76
C ASN A 91 -6.83 -16.25 -5.27
N GLN A 92 -6.84 -17.50 -5.74
CA GLN A 92 -7.16 -17.82 -7.13
C GLN A 92 -8.63 -17.50 -7.40
N ASN A 93 -8.90 -16.24 -7.72
CA ASN A 93 -10.23 -15.73 -7.97
C ASN A 93 -10.59 -15.97 -9.44
N PRO A 94 -11.62 -16.77 -9.76
CA PRO A 94 -11.99 -17.06 -11.15
C PRO A 94 -12.48 -15.82 -11.91
N ASN A 95 -12.84 -14.75 -11.20
CA ASN A 95 -13.28 -13.49 -11.77
C ASN A 95 -12.16 -12.43 -11.82
N ALA A 96 -10.91 -12.77 -11.48
CA ALA A 96 -9.79 -11.83 -11.64
C ALA A 96 -9.40 -11.74 -13.11
N THR A 97 -9.38 -10.53 -13.65
CA THR A 97 -8.87 -10.26 -14.99
C THR A 97 -7.34 -10.25 -14.98
N ASP A 98 -6.72 -10.33 -16.16
CA ASP A 98 -5.28 -10.12 -16.29
C ASP A 98 -4.87 -8.74 -15.76
N GLU A 99 -5.73 -7.73 -15.91
CA GLU A 99 -5.47 -6.38 -15.40
C GLU A 99 -5.50 -6.35 -13.86
N ASP A 100 -6.47 -7.00 -13.22
CA ASP A 100 -6.51 -7.15 -11.76
C ASP A 100 -5.23 -7.76 -11.21
N MET A 101 -4.74 -8.81 -11.87
CA MET A 101 -3.53 -9.50 -11.44
C MET A 101 -2.27 -8.66 -11.65
N LYS A 102 -2.22 -7.84 -12.71
CA LYS A 102 -1.12 -6.89 -12.93
C LYS A 102 -1.13 -5.78 -11.89
N VAL A 103 -2.30 -5.25 -11.51
CA VAL A 103 -2.43 -4.26 -10.43
C VAL A 103 -1.92 -4.83 -9.11
N GLY A 104 -2.37 -6.04 -8.73
CA GLY A 104 -1.90 -6.72 -7.53
C GLY A 104 -0.40 -7.02 -7.54
N ALA A 105 0.18 -7.30 -8.71
CA ALA A 105 1.62 -7.46 -8.86
C ALA A 105 2.39 -6.14 -8.69
N VAL A 106 1.88 -5.01 -9.20
CA VAL A 106 2.47 -3.68 -8.97
C VAL A 106 2.46 -3.34 -7.49
N ASP A 107 1.32 -3.48 -6.81
CA ASP A 107 1.18 -3.27 -5.36
C ASP A 107 2.21 -4.09 -4.56
N ALA A 108 2.25 -5.41 -4.80
CA ALA A 108 3.19 -6.30 -4.13
C ALA A 108 4.66 -5.92 -4.38
N LEU A 109 5.03 -5.56 -5.61
CA LEU A 109 6.40 -5.17 -5.94
C LEU A 109 6.78 -3.81 -5.34
N CYS A 110 5.88 -2.84 -5.35
CA CYS A 110 6.08 -1.55 -4.68
C CYS A 110 6.36 -1.75 -3.19
N SER A 111 5.60 -2.63 -2.52
CA SER A 111 5.83 -2.93 -1.10
C SER A 111 7.24 -3.49 -0.81
N LEU A 112 7.81 -4.28 -1.71
CA LEU A 112 9.18 -4.83 -1.58
C LEU A 112 10.29 -3.81 -1.83
N LEU A 113 9.98 -2.73 -2.54
CA LEU A 113 10.91 -1.67 -2.91
C LEU A 113 10.91 -0.51 -1.90
N GLU A 114 10.00 -0.53 -0.92
CA GLU A 114 9.81 0.54 0.06
C GLU A 114 10.66 0.37 1.33
N PRO A 115 11.25 1.45 1.87
CA PRO A 115 12.09 1.40 3.07
C PRO A 115 11.32 1.01 4.34
N ASP A 116 10.05 1.40 4.45
CA ASP A 116 9.33 1.38 5.72
C ASP A 116 8.61 0.04 6.00
N ARG A 117 8.89 -0.99 5.19
CA ARG A 117 8.20 -2.29 5.22
C ARG A 117 9.10 -3.36 5.85
N GLU A 118 9.50 -3.17 7.12
CA GLU A 118 10.42 -4.09 7.82
C GLU A 118 9.97 -5.56 7.81
N TYR A 119 8.67 -5.82 7.96
CA TYR A 119 8.11 -7.17 7.92
C TYR A 119 8.32 -7.90 6.59
N GLN A 120 8.58 -7.16 5.52
CA GLN A 120 8.92 -7.75 4.22
C GLN A 120 10.43 -7.93 4.03
N GLY A 121 11.27 -7.40 4.93
CA GLY A 121 12.73 -7.41 4.79
C GLY A 121 13.34 -6.06 4.39
N GLY A 122 12.54 -4.98 4.32
CA GLY A 122 12.99 -3.65 3.92
C GLY A 122 13.10 -3.49 2.40
N ILE A 123 14.05 -2.65 1.93
CA ILE A 123 14.29 -2.43 0.50
C ILE A 123 14.99 -3.64 -0.12
N HIS A 124 14.38 -4.22 -1.15
CA HIS A 124 14.96 -5.33 -1.91
C HIS A 124 15.60 -4.86 -3.22
N ASN A 125 16.73 -5.46 -3.57
CA ASN A 125 17.29 -5.36 -4.91
C ASN A 125 16.61 -6.34 -5.89
N ALA A 126 16.88 -6.16 -7.19
CA ALA A 126 16.31 -6.98 -8.26
C ALA A 126 16.51 -8.50 -8.07
N THR A 127 17.67 -8.93 -7.55
CA THR A 127 17.95 -10.35 -7.32
C THR A 127 17.11 -10.90 -6.19
N GLN A 128 17.01 -10.16 -5.08
CA GLN A 128 16.18 -10.53 -3.93
C GLN A 128 14.70 -10.61 -4.32
N ILE A 129 14.21 -9.65 -5.12
CA ILE A 129 12.83 -9.68 -5.64
C ILE A 129 12.60 -10.94 -6.47
N ASN A 130 13.51 -11.29 -7.38
CA ASN A 130 13.39 -12.52 -8.18
C ASN A 130 13.31 -13.78 -7.31
N ASP A 131 14.05 -13.84 -6.19
CA ASP A 131 13.98 -14.97 -5.26
C ASP A 131 12.68 -15.01 -4.46
N ILE A 132 12.11 -13.85 -4.12
CA ILE A 132 10.77 -13.74 -3.51
C ILE A 132 9.70 -14.20 -4.50
N ILE A 133 9.79 -13.81 -5.77
CA ILE A 133 8.85 -14.22 -6.82
C ILE A 133 8.83 -15.75 -6.95
N LYS A 134 9.99 -16.43 -6.95
CA LYS A 134 10.04 -17.90 -7.06
C LYS A 134 9.27 -18.63 -5.96
N LYS A 135 9.20 -18.04 -4.75
CA LYS A 135 8.53 -18.60 -3.57
C LYS A 135 7.02 -18.33 -3.54
N ASN A 136 6.49 -17.45 -4.40
CA ASN A 136 5.07 -17.15 -4.44
C ASN A 136 4.23 -18.27 -5.08
N PRO A 137 2.92 -18.35 -4.79
CA PRO A 137 2.00 -19.26 -5.47
C PRO A 137 1.99 -19.08 -6.99
N GLU A 138 1.80 -20.18 -7.73
CA GLU A 138 1.93 -20.20 -9.20
C GLU A 138 1.10 -19.13 -9.91
N HIS A 139 -0.16 -18.93 -9.48
CA HIS A 139 -1.06 -17.94 -10.06
C HIS A 139 -0.58 -16.49 -9.90
N LYS A 140 0.34 -16.20 -8.97
CA LYS A 140 0.95 -14.86 -8.79
C LYS A 140 2.30 -14.75 -9.50
N ARG A 141 3.07 -15.84 -9.59
CA ARG A 141 4.46 -15.84 -10.09
C ARG A 141 4.57 -15.28 -11.50
N HIS A 142 3.65 -15.66 -12.39
CA HIS A 142 3.67 -15.18 -13.77
C HIS A 142 3.56 -13.65 -13.83
N TRP A 143 2.59 -13.09 -13.12
CA TRP A 143 2.31 -11.65 -13.09
C TRP A 143 3.42 -10.86 -12.40
N LEU A 144 3.92 -11.33 -11.25
CA LEU A 144 5.05 -10.70 -10.58
C LEU A 144 6.29 -10.66 -11.47
N LYS A 145 6.61 -11.76 -12.18
CA LYS A 145 7.76 -11.82 -13.08
C LYS A 145 7.60 -10.85 -14.25
N TYR A 146 6.41 -10.81 -14.84
CA TYR A 146 6.09 -9.90 -15.94
C TYR A 146 6.22 -8.44 -15.50
N ILE A 147 5.52 -8.05 -14.42
CA ILE A 147 5.52 -6.66 -13.95
C ILE A 147 6.89 -6.23 -13.43
N HIS A 148 7.64 -7.10 -12.73
CA HIS A 148 8.99 -6.77 -12.29
C HIS A 148 9.90 -6.43 -13.48
N ALA A 149 9.82 -7.19 -14.58
CA ALA A 149 10.60 -6.91 -15.78
C ALA A 149 10.19 -5.60 -16.47
N GLU A 150 8.91 -5.24 -16.44
CA GLU A 150 8.44 -3.95 -16.99
C GLU A 150 8.83 -2.76 -16.09
N MET A 151 8.69 -2.88 -14.77
CA MET A 151 9.09 -1.84 -13.81
C MET A 151 10.58 -1.52 -13.89
N GLN A 152 11.43 -2.52 -14.15
CA GLN A 152 12.88 -2.31 -14.33
C GLN A 152 13.25 -1.42 -15.52
N LYS A 153 12.33 -1.21 -16.48
CA LYS A 153 12.54 -0.33 -17.64
C LYS A 153 12.15 1.13 -17.33
N ILE A 154 11.58 1.38 -16.17
CA ILE A 154 11.05 2.69 -15.76
C ILE A 154 11.98 3.23 -14.66
N GLU A 155 12.31 4.52 -14.74
CA GLU A 155 13.07 5.18 -13.68
C GLU A 155 12.29 5.17 -12.37
N SER A 156 12.92 4.71 -11.28
CA SER A 156 12.26 4.65 -9.97
C SER A 156 12.05 6.06 -9.40
N PRO A 157 10.87 6.38 -8.85
CA PRO A 157 10.63 7.69 -8.26
C PRO A 157 11.35 7.84 -6.92
N ASN A 158 11.69 9.07 -6.55
CA ASN A 158 12.36 9.34 -5.27
C ASN A 158 11.34 9.46 -4.11
N LEU A 159 11.03 8.32 -3.47
CA LEU A 159 10.10 8.25 -2.34
C LEU A 159 10.59 8.97 -1.07
N ASN A 160 11.91 9.20 -0.94
CA ASN A 160 12.49 9.85 0.23
C ASN A 160 12.07 11.31 0.39
N LEU A 161 11.49 11.91 -0.66
CA LEU A 161 10.96 13.27 -0.61
C LEU A 161 9.64 13.36 0.19
N ILE A 162 8.93 12.26 0.36
CA ILE A 162 7.66 12.21 1.10
C ILE A 162 7.99 12.03 2.59
N THR A 163 8.10 13.12 3.34
CA THR A 163 8.50 13.10 4.76
C THR A 163 7.47 13.71 5.71
N SER A 164 6.44 14.35 5.15
CA SER A 164 5.41 15.06 5.88
C SER A 164 4.03 14.73 5.32
N LEU A 165 3.01 14.73 6.18
CA LEU A 165 1.61 14.57 5.79
C LEU A 165 0.96 15.89 5.39
N HIS A 166 1.55 17.02 5.81
CA HIS A 166 1.05 18.37 5.51
C HIS A 166 1.62 18.93 4.21
N ASP A 167 2.82 18.49 3.84
CA ASP A 167 3.54 18.98 2.66
C ASP A 167 4.41 17.88 2.07
N PHE A 168 3.85 17.12 1.13
CA PHE A 168 4.57 16.07 0.39
C PHE A 168 4.46 16.34 -1.11
N PRO A 169 5.54 16.15 -1.90
CA PRO A 169 5.51 16.45 -3.32
C PRO A 169 4.72 15.39 -4.12
N ASN A 170 4.25 15.80 -5.30
CA ASN A 170 3.83 14.87 -6.35
C ASN A 170 5.09 14.29 -7.01
N ILE A 171 5.28 12.97 -6.95
CA ILE A 171 6.47 12.27 -7.49
C ILE A 171 6.35 11.94 -8.99
N GLY A 172 5.41 12.55 -9.70
CA GLY A 172 5.17 12.33 -11.13
C GLY A 172 3.96 11.47 -11.44
N ILE A 173 2.99 11.39 -10.53
CA ILE A 173 1.65 10.84 -10.76
C ILE A 173 0.72 11.92 -11.35
N ASN A 174 -0.42 11.51 -11.90
CA ASN A 174 -1.42 12.41 -12.43
C ASN A 174 -1.91 13.40 -11.36
N GLN A 175 -2.08 14.66 -11.75
CA GLN A 175 -2.49 15.73 -10.84
C GLN A 175 -3.84 15.43 -10.15
N ALA A 176 -4.81 14.84 -10.86
CA ALA A 176 -6.10 14.47 -10.28
C ALA A 176 -5.95 13.38 -9.21
N THR A 177 -5.14 12.35 -9.46
CA THR A 177 -4.80 11.30 -8.47
C THR A 177 -4.14 11.92 -7.24
N TYR A 178 -3.18 12.82 -7.43
CA TYR A 178 -2.49 13.52 -6.36
C TYR A 178 -3.43 14.43 -5.55
N ASP A 179 -4.35 15.13 -6.19
CA ASP A 179 -5.34 15.98 -5.51
C ASP A 179 -6.31 15.15 -4.66
N ILE A 180 -6.74 13.97 -5.14
CA ILE A 180 -7.53 13.03 -4.34
C ILE A 180 -6.72 12.57 -3.12
N LEU A 181 -5.46 12.16 -3.30
CA LEU A 181 -4.60 11.75 -2.20
C LEU A 181 -4.45 12.85 -1.14
N ARG A 182 -4.21 14.10 -1.54
CA ARG A 182 -4.13 15.23 -0.60
C ARG A 182 -5.43 15.46 0.16
N ALA A 183 -6.57 15.43 -0.54
CA ALA A 183 -7.88 15.58 0.10
C ALA A 183 -8.13 14.46 1.12
N ARG A 184 -7.82 13.22 0.76
CA ARG A 184 -7.96 12.06 1.64
C ARG A 184 -7.04 12.14 2.85
N VAL A 185 -5.80 12.59 2.70
CA VAL A 185 -4.88 12.83 3.83
C VAL A 185 -5.46 13.89 4.76
N HIS A 186 -5.92 15.02 4.23
CA HIS A 186 -6.53 16.09 5.02
C HIS A 186 -7.75 15.62 5.82
N ASP A 187 -8.66 14.89 5.18
CA ASP A 187 -9.85 14.32 5.84
C ASP A 187 -9.44 13.34 6.95
N THR A 188 -8.41 12.55 6.70
CA THR A 188 -7.88 11.58 7.68
C THR A 188 -7.27 12.28 8.88
N LEU A 189 -6.51 13.36 8.68
CA LEU A 189 -5.95 14.15 9.77
C LEU A 189 -7.05 14.78 10.64
N LYS A 190 -8.14 15.27 10.04
CA LYS A 190 -9.31 15.78 10.79
C LYS A 190 -9.99 14.67 11.60
N MET A 191 -10.28 13.53 10.98
CA MET A 191 -10.85 12.37 11.69
C MET A 191 -9.96 11.95 12.88
N LEU A 192 -8.64 11.99 12.72
CA LEU A 192 -7.71 11.63 13.79
C LEU A 192 -7.72 12.62 14.96
N GLN A 193 -7.98 13.91 14.71
CA GLN A 193 -8.19 14.90 15.77
C GLN A 193 -9.42 14.57 16.62
N GLU A 194 -10.51 14.08 15.99
CA GLU A 194 -11.72 13.62 16.71
C GLU A 194 -11.42 12.40 17.60
N HIS A 195 -10.43 11.58 17.22
CA HIS A 195 -9.92 10.48 18.03
C HIS A 195 -8.80 10.88 19.02
N GLY A 196 -8.50 12.17 19.12
CA GLY A 196 -7.52 12.74 20.05
C GLY A 196 -6.06 12.57 19.63
N TYR A 197 -5.78 12.52 18.32
CA TYR A 197 -4.44 12.54 17.75
C TYR A 197 -4.19 13.86 17.02
N HIS A 198 -3.10 14.54 17.39
CA HIS A 198 -2.68 15.79 16.77
C HIS A 198 -1.40 15.52 15.97
N ILE A 199 -1.51 15.45 14.64
CA ILE A 199 -0.46 15.11 13.67
C ILE A 199 -0.25 16.29 12.73
#